data_AF-A0A2V8D9V5-F1
#
_entry.id   AF-A0A2V8D9V5-F1
#
_cell.length_a   1.000
_cell.length_b   1.000
_cell.length_c   1.000
_cell.angle_alpha   90.00
_cell.angle_beta   90.00
_cell.angle_gamma   90.00
#
_symmetry.space_group_name_H-M   'P 1'
#
loop_
_entity.id
_entity.type
_entity.pdbx_description
1 polymer ?
#
loop_
_entity_poly.entity_id
_entity_poly.type
_entity_poly.pdbx_seq_one_letter_code
_entity_poly.pdbx_strand_id
1 'polypeptide(L)'
;MLVSLAIGAIGMVVCFAATAAVADKEIATDDLQRSLRLDTYRVVADSGAGRGENIYFFKCWMCHNQYAKSAPLLKDLYQRKNLVGGALVSDDTVTAKIKEGGPFMPAFKFSLSDADIADLRAYFHSGTCCADGKKPPLNPWYRAETKRWPVQSGLNGGATGVVRIKSGDSPEGVGVQLIAPNGVRTTVYTDAAGKFEFPRMQAGAYTLRIPTPVPFKPFRRDSVSIEGAA
;
A
#
# COMPACT_ATOMS: atom_id res chain seq x y z
N MET A 1 -25.77 15.75 -13.21
CA MET A 1 -27.07 16.35 -12.86
C MET A 1 -27.96 16.23 -14.09
N LEU A 2 -29.08 15.53 -14.00
CA LEU A 2 -30.03 15.35 -15.11
C LEU A 2 -30.96 16.57 -15.22
N VAL A 3 -31.27 16.99 -16.45
CA VAL A 3 -32.62 17.42 -16.84
C VAL A 3 -32.87 16.97 -18.29
N SER A 4 -34.03 16.37 -18.55
CA SER A 4 -34.57 16.01 -19.86
C SER A 4 -35.81 16.84 -20.16
N LEU A 5 -36.10 17.11 -21.44
CA LEU A 5 -37.41 17.44 -22.05
C LEU A 5 -37.19 17.54 -23.58
N ALA A 6 -38.03 17.16 -24.55
CA ALA A 6 -39.24 16.34 -24.68
C ALA A 6 -39.45 15.99 -26.19
N ILE A 7 -40.04 14.82 -26.44
CA ILE A 7 -41.02 14.43 -27.50
C ILE A 7 -40.69 14.67 -28.99
N GLY A 8 -40.73 13.59 -29.78
CA GLY A 8 -40.94 13.66 -31.23
C GLY A 8 -40.77 12.31 -31.92
N ALA A 9 -41.87 11.64 -32.23
CA ALA A 9 -41.89 10.38 -32.97
C ALA A 9 -41.42 10.59 -34.42
N ILE A 10 -40.32 9.94 -34.82
CA ILE A 10 -40.03 9.44 -36.18
C ILE A 10 -39.02 8.30 -35.99
N GLY A 11 -39.32 7.14 -36.59
CA GLY A 11 -38.51 5.94 -36.48
C GLY A 11 -37.10 6.15 -37.03
N MET A 12 -36.10 6.05 -36.16
CA MET A 12 -34.71 5.82 -36.52
C MET A 12 -34.23 4.67 -35.65
N VAL A 13 -34.02 3.51 -36.25
CA VAL A 13 -33.36 2.39 -35.58
C VAL A 13 -31.88 2.79 -35.42
N VAL A 14 -31.55 3.38 -34.28
CA VAL A 14 -30.16 3.59 -33.89
C VAL A 14 -29.64 2.26 -33.36
N CYS A 15 -28.90 1.54 -34.19
CA CYS A 15 -28.13 0.39 -33.77
C CYS A 15 -26.99 0.91 -32.89
N PHE A 16 -27.17 0.91 -31.58
CA PHE A 16 -26.06 1.07 -30.65
C PHE A 16 -25.24 -0.21 -30.72
N ALA A 17 -24.18 -0.20 -31.54
CA ALA A 17 -23.08 -1.13 -31.33
C ALA A 17 -22.60 -0.88 -29.91
N ALA A 18 -22.84 -1.84 -29.01
CA ALA A 18 -22.22 -1.86 -27.71
C ALA A 18 -20.72 -1.79 -27.96
N THR A 19 -20.10 -0.63 -27.67
CA THR A 19 -18.67 -0.58 -27.47
C THR A 19 -18.42 -1.54 -26.32
N ALA A 20 -17.87 -2.71 -26.66
CA ALA A 20 -17.35 -3.63 -25.67
C ALA A 20 -16.54 -2.78 -24.72
N ALA A 21 -16.94 -2.76 -23.44
CA ALA A 21 -16.13 -2.18 -22.39
C ALA A 21 -14.76 -2.81 -22.57
N VAL A 22 -13.78 -2.00 -22.98
CA VAL A 22 -12.39 -2.44 -22.98
C VAL A 22 -12.15 -2.76 -21.53
N ALA A 23 -12.14 -4.05 -21.20
CA ALA A 23 -11.77 -4.51 -19.89
C ALA A 23 -10.45 -3.81 -19.59
N ASP A 24 -10.47 -2.91 -18.61
CA ASP A 24 -9.27 -2.27 -18.13
C ASP A 24 -8.33 -3.41 -17.78
N LYS A 25 -7.34 -3.62 -18.64
CA LYS A 25 -6.27 -4.59 -18.44
C LYS A 25 -5.80 -4.37 -17.02
N GLU A 26 -5.94 -5.39 -16.19
CA GLU A 26 -5.63 -5.37 -14.76
C GLU A 26 -4.38 -4.52 -14.53
N ILE A 27 -4.59 -3.31 -14.02
CA ILE A 27 -3.52 -2.32 -13.97
C ILE A 27 -2.59 -2.78 -12.86
N ALA A 28 -1.38 -3.19 -13.22
CA ALA A 28 -0.35 -3.50 -12.24
C ALA A 28 -0.15 -2.25 -11.36
N THR A 29 -0.57 -2.35 -10.10
CA THR A 29 -0.37 -1.30 -9.11
C THR A 29 1.12 -1.28 -8.72
N ASP A 30 1.70 -0.11 -8.43
CA ASP A 30 3.04 -0.03 -7.84
C ASP A 30 2.97 -0.50 -6.38
N ASP A 31 2.86 -1.81 -6.16
CA ASP A 31 2.90 -2.42 -4.82
C ASP A 31 4.22 -2.14 -4.08
N LEU A 32 5.27 -1.74 -4.82
CA LEU A 32 6.54 -1.27 -4.28
C LEU A 32 6.45 0.19 -3.79
N GLN A 33 5.37 0.91 -4.05
CA GLN A 33 5.15 2.25 -3.52
C GLN A 33 4.66 2.17 -2.07
N ARG A 34 5.46 2.74 -1.16
CA ARG A 34 5.13 2.73 0.26
C ARG A 34 3.83 3.48 0.57
N SER A 35 3.53 4.57 -0.15
CA SER A 35 2.27 5.31 0.06
C SER A 35 1.05 4.46 -0.27
N LEU A 36 1.06 3.73 -1.40
CA LEU A 36 -0.04 2.82 -1.73
C LEU A 36 -0.28 1.78 -0.62
N ARG A 37 0.80 1.23 -0.05
CA ARG A 37 0.68 0.28 1.07
C ARG A 37 0.21 0.94 2.37
N LEU A 38 0.56 2.20 2.61
CA LEU A 38 0.03 2.96 3.75
C LEU A 38 -1.47 3.20 3.58
N ASP A 39 -1.88 3.67 2.40
CA ASP A 39 -3.26 4.00 2.06
C ASP A 39 -4.19 2.77 2.09
N THR A 40 -3.64 1.59 1.82
CA THR A 40 -4.36 0.31 1.84
C THR A 40 -4.11 -0.52 3.10
N TYR A 41 -3.39 0.03 4.09
CA TYR A 41 -3.00 -0.63 5.34
C TYR A 41 -2.19 -1.93 5.19
N ARG A 42 -1.47 -2.11 4.09
CA ARG A 42 -0.69 -3.31 3.76
C ARG A 42 0.81 -3.21 4.09
N VAL A 43 1.21 -2.27 4.95
CA VAL A 43 2.64 -2.09 5.28
C VAL A 43 3.22 -3.27 6.07
N VAL A 44 2.40 -3.88 6.94
CA VAL A 44 2.79 -5.01 7.80
C VAL A 44 2.50 -6.37 7.15
N ALA A 45 1.30 -6.57 6.61
CA ALA A 45 0.91 -7.76 5.87
C ALA A 45 -0.21 -7.43 4.87
N ASP A 46 -0.43 -8.32 3.90
CA ASP A 46 -1.49 -8.14 2.90
C ASP A 46 -2.90 -8.42 3.45
N SER A 47 -3.01 -9.26 4.48
CA SER A 47 -4.26 -9.62 5.15
C SER A 47 -3.99 -10.23 6.54
N GLY A 48 -5.06 -10.58 7.25
CA GLY A 48 -5.03 -11.26 8.54
C GLY A 48 -4.55 -10.37 9.69
N ALA A 49 -4.12 -11.01 10.79
CA ALA A 49 -3.76 -10.31 12.02
C ALA A 49 -2.66 -9.24 11.83
N GLY A 50 -1.70 -9.44 10.93
CA GLY A 50 -0.67 -8.43 10.64
C GLY A 50 -1.22 -7.17 9.97
N ARG A 51 -2.16 -7.33 9.02
CA ARG A 51 -2.87 -6.17 8.45
C ARG A 51 -3.79 -5.53 9.48
N GLY A 52 -4.46 -6.35 10.28
CA GLY A 52 -5.29 -5.91 11.41
C GLY A 52 -4.53 -5.07 12.43
N GLU A 53 -3.30 -5.45 12.76
CA GLU A 53 -2.41 -4.67 13.62
C GLU A 53 -2.13 -3.28 13.02
N ASN A 54 -1.86 -3.22 11.72
CA ASN A 54 -1.60 -1.96 11.02
C ASN A 54 -2.85 -1.07 10.99
N ILE A 55 -4.02 -1.63 10.66
CA ILE A 55 -5.30 -0.89 10.70
C ILE A 55 -5.57 -0.39 12.12
N TYR A 56 -5.37 -1.24 13.13
CA TYR A 56 -5.55 -0.90 14.53
C TYR A 56 -4.67 0.28 14.93
N PHE A 57 -3.39 0.27 14.55
CA PHE A 57 -2.47 1.37 14.81
C PHE A 57 -2.99 2.71 14.26
N PHE A 58 -3.48 2.73 13.02
CA PHE A 58 -3.95 3.96 12.38
C PHE A 58 -5.35 4.42 12.80
N LYS A 59 -6.27 3.50 13.12
CA LYS A 59 -7.69 3.82 13.32
C LYS A 59 -8.17 3.70 14.76
N CYS A 60 -7.50 2.90 15.58
CA CYS A 60 -8.00 2.50 16.89
C CYS A 60 -7.06 2.89 18.03
N TRP A 61 -5.75 2.75 17.82
CA TRP A 61 -4.73 2.86 18.87
C TRP A 61 -4.76 4.21 19.58
N MET A 62 -5.08 5.31 18.88
CA MET A 62 -5.18 6.66 19.46
C MET A 62 -6.07 6.71 20.71
N CYS A 63 -7.15 5.91 20.75
CA CYS A 63 -8.05 5.83 21.90
C CYS A 63 -7.89 4.52 22.68
N HIS A 64 -7.59 3.41 22.00
CA HIS A 64 -7.60 2.06 22.58
C HIS A 64 -6.23 1.59 23.11
N ASN A 65 -5.31 2.49 23.43
CA ASN A 65 -4.00 2.14 24.02
C ASN A 65 -4.01 2.17 25.56
N GLN A 66 -2.94 1.68 26.19
CA GLN A 66 -2.83 1.60 27.66
C GLN A 66 -2.65 2.95 28.37
N TYR A 67 -2.33 4.01 27.63
CA TYR A 67 -2.06 5.35 28.15
C TYR A 67 -3.30 6.25 28.07
N ALA A 68 -4.20 5.98 27.12
CA ALA A 68 -5.43 6.73 26.93
C ALA A 68 -6.49 6.33 27.97
N LYS A 69 -7.22 7.33 28.49
CA LYS A 69 -8.36 7.14 29.41
C LYS A 69 -9.71 7.21 28.71
N SER A 70 -9.74 7.59 27.43
CA SER A 70 -10.95 7.89 26.67
C SER A 70 -11.69 6.66 26.15
N ALA A 71 -11.03 5.51 26.03
CA ALA A 71 -11.64 4.27 25.59
C ALA A 71 -11.02 3.06 26.32
N PRO A 72 -11.74 1.93 26.42
CA PRO A 72 -11.19 0.74 27.05
C PRO A 72 -10.00 0.20 26.26
N LEU A 73 -8.97 -0.30 26.92
CA LEU A 73 -7.95 -1.12 26.27
C LEU A 73 -8.64 -2.31 25.56
N LEU A 74 -8.19 -2.72 24.37
CA LEU A 74 -8.77 -3.86 23.64
C LEU A 74 -8.03 -5.18 23.85
N LYS A 75 -6.95 -5.18 24.62
CA LYS A 75 -6.24 -6.41 25.01
C LYS A 75 -7.23 -7.39 25.65
N ASP A 76 -7.20 -8.65 25.22
CA ASP A 76 -8.09 -9.71 25.71
C ASP A 76 -9.59 -9.42 25.47
N LEU A 77 -9.95 -8.62 24.46
CA LEU A 77 -11.35 -8.26 24.15
C LEU A 77 -12.29 -9.47 24.12
N TYR A 78 -11.90 -10.53 23.42
CA TYR A 78 -12.71 -11.75 23.26
C TYR A 78 -12.79 -12.64 24.49
N GLN A 79 -11.99 -12.37 25.53
CA GLN A 79 -12.12 -13.05 26.82
C GLN A 79 -13.17 -12.39 27.72
N ARG A 80 -13.68 -11.21 27.32
CA ARG A 80 -14.68 -10.48 28.09
C ARG A 80 -16.07 -11.01 27.79
N LYS A 81 -16.93 -11.00 28.81
CA LYS A 81 -18.33 -11.40 28.64
C LYS A 81 -19.12 -10.38 27.79
N ASN A 82 -18.93 -9.09 28.06
CA ASN A 82 -19.71 -8.02 27.46
C ASN A 82 -18.83 -6.87 26.93
N LEU A 83 -19.28 -6.24 25.86
CA LEU A 83 -18.80 -4.93 25.41
C LEU A 83 -19.24 -3.85 26.41
N VAL A 84 -18.64 -2.65 26.33
CA VAL A 84 -19.02 -1.50 27.19
C VAL A 84 -20.52 -1.15 27.07
N GLY A 85 -21.13 -1.43 25.92
CA GLY A 85 -22.58 -1.25 25.69
C GLY A 85 -23.46 -2.39 26.21
N GLY A 86 -22.92 -3.38 26.93
CA GLY A 86 -23.67 -4.48 27.51
C GLY A 86 -23.93 -5.67 26.57
N ALA A 87 -23.79 -5.52 25.26
CA ALA A 87 -23.87 -6.63 24.31
C ALA A 87 -22.80 -7.69 24.60
N LEU A 88 -23.12 -8.98 24.39
CA LEU A 88 -22.12 -10.06 24.52
C LEU A 88 -20.99 -9.86 23.51
N VAL A 89 -19.76 -10.22 23.88
CA VAL A 89 -18.64 -10.17 22.94
C VAL A 89 -18.72 -11.34 21.97
N SER A 90 -18.84 -11.03 20.68
CA SER A 90 -18.74 -11.98 19.57
C SER A 90 -18.21 -11.26 18.34
N ASP A 91 -17.81 -12.03 17.33
CA ASP A 91 -17.36 -11.48 16.04
C ASP A 91 -18.39 -10.53 15.42
N ASP A 92 -19.68 -10.87 15.53
CA ASP A 92 -20.78 -10.05 14.98
C ASP A 92 -20.99 -8.76 15.76
N THR A 93 -20.99 -8.83 17.10
CA THR A 93 -21.20 -7.63 17.93
C THR A 93 -20.00 -6.70 17.90
N VAL A 94 -18.78 -7.24 17.80
CA VAL A 94 -17.56 -6.46 17.58
C VAL A 94 -17.58 -5.80 16.21
N THR A 95 -17.91 -6.54 15.14
CA THR A 95 -18.07 -5.97 13.80
C THR A 95 -19.12 -4.87 13.77
N ALA A 96 -20.30 -5.10 14.34
CA ALA A 96 -21.36 -4.10 14.41
C ALA A 96 -20.89 -2.85 15.19
N LYS A 97 -20.17 -3.04 16.31
CA LYS A 97 -19.65 -1.92 17.10
C LYS A 97 -18.62 -1.10 16.33
N ILE A 98 -17.76 -1.72 15.52
CA ILE A 98 -16.79 -1.03 14.66
C ILE A 98 -17.50 -0.27 13.53
N LYS A 99 -18.47 -0.92 12.88
CA LYS A 99 -19.24 -0.32 11.78
C LYS A 99 -20.04 0.89 12.22
N GLU A 100 -20.80 0.75 13.31
CA GLU A 100 -21.77 1.76 13.74
C GLU A 100 -21.23 2.74 14.80
N GLY A 101 -20.14 2.40 15.49
CA GLY A 101 -19.53 3.26 16.50
C GLY A 101 -20.44 3.51 17.72
N GLY A 102 -20.43 4.73 18.24
CA GLY A 102 -21.26 5.19 19.35
C GLY A 102 -20.87 6.60 19.80
N PRO A 103 -21.45 7.13 20.90
CA PRO A 103 -21.24 8.51 21.34
C PRO A 103 -19.76 8.93 21.49
N PHE A 104 -18.88 7.99 21.84
CA PHE A 104 -17.44 8.23 22.04
C PHE A 104 -16.55 7.33 21.16
N MET A 105 -17.13 6.74 20.10
CA MET A 105 -16.42 5.87 19.17
C MET A 105 -16.88 6.17 17.74
N PRO A 106 -15.99 6.58 16.82
CA PRO A 106 -16.37 6.82 15.43
C PRO A 106 -16.97 5.57 14.77
N ALA A 107 -17.89 5.80 13.83
CA ALA A 107 -18.40 4.75 12.95
C ALA A 107 -17.45 4.55 11.78
N PHE A 108 -17.06 3.31 11.49
CA PHE A 108 -16.09 2.99 10.44
C PHE A 108 -16.69 2.34 9.18
N LYS A 109 -18.01 2.14 9.11
CA LYS A 109 -18.66 1.41 7.99
C LYS A 109 -18.37 1.94 6.58
N PHE A 110 -18.00 3.22 6.44
CA PHE A 110 -17.66 3.83 5.16
C PHE A 110 -16.16 4.02 4.93
N SER A 111 -15.34 3.86 5.97
CA SER A 111 -13.88 4.05 5.91
C SER A 111 -13.09 2.75 6.02
N LEU A 112 -13.74 1.66 6.44
CA LEU A 112 -13.19 0.31 6.50
C LEU A 112 -14.13 -0.64 5.76
N SER A 113 -13.54 -1.46 4.89
CA SER A 113 -14.25 -2.56 4.22
C SER A 113 -14.50 -3.72 5.18
N ASP A 114 -15.34 -4.67 4.77
CA ASP A 114 -15.56 -5.90 5.54
C ASP A 114 -14.27 -6.71 5.73
N ALA A 115 -13.38 -6.69 4.73
CA ALA A 115 -12.07 -7.33 4.83
C ALA A 115 -11.16 -6.62 5.87
N ASP A 116 -11.18 -5.28 5.93
CA ASP A 116 -10.43 -4.54 6.95
C ASP A 116 -10.92 -4.89 8.37
N ILE A 117 -12.24 -5.01 8.55
CA ILE A 117 -12.83 -5.36 9.84
C ILE A 117 -12.53 -6.82 10.19
N ALA A 118 -12.55 -7.73 9.22
CA ALA A 118 -12.14 -9.12 9.43
C ALA A 118 -10.67 -9.22 9.89
N ASP A 119 -9.77 -8.45 9.28
CA ASP A 119 -8.36 -8.39 9.66
C ASP A 119 -8.18 -7.83 11.08
N LEU A 120 -8.92 -6.77 11.45
CA LEU A 120 -8.98 -6.25 12.82
C LEU A 120 -9.41 -7.32 13.82
N ARG A 121 -10.47 -8.08 13.52
CA ARG A 121 -10.92 -9.18 14.39
C ARG A 121 -9.85 -10.27 14.52
N ALA A 122 -9.19 -10.64 13.42
CA ALA A 122 -8.09 -11.59 13.44
C ALA A 122 -6.94 -11.11 14.35
N TYR A 123 -6.63 -9.81 14.33
CA TYR A 123 -5.65 -9.23 15.25
C TYR A 123 -6.12 -9.28 16.71
N PHE A 124 -7.39 -8.96 17.00
CA PHE A 124 -7.94 -9.06 18.35
C PHE A 124 -7.95 -10.49 18.91
N HIS A 125 -8.08 -11.49 18.05
CA HIS A 125 -7.98 -12.93 18.40
C HIS A 125 -6.54 -13.44 18.55
N SER A 126 -5.55 -12.75 17.99
CA SER A 126 -4.18 -13.25 17.85
C SER A 126 -3.43 -13.49 19.18
N GLY A 127 -3.92 -12.95 20.30
CA GLY A 127 -3.22 -12.95 21.58
C GLY A 127 -2.02 -11.99 21.65
N THR A 128 -1.59 -11.42 20.52
CA THR A 128 -0.54 -10.38 20.48
C THR A 128 -1.13 -8.97 20.50
N CYS A 129 -2.45 -8.81 20.34
CA CYS A 129 -3.09 -7.54 20.57
C CYS A 129 -2.97 -7.14 22.06
N CYS A 130 -2.68 -5.88 22.39
CA CYS A 130 -2.60 -4.73 21.50
C CYS A 130 -1.30 -3.99 21.77
N ALA A 131 -0.43 -3.91 20.76
CA ALA A 131 0.91 -3.37 20.89
C ALA A 131 0.92 -2.02 21.63
N ASP A 132 1.72 -1.93 22.68
CA ASP A 132 1.73 -0.84 23.66
C ASP A 132 2.92 0.12 23.48
N GLY A 133 3.60 0.00 22.33
CA GLY A 133 4.81 0.75 21.98
C GLY A 133 6.10 0.15 22.54
N LYS A 134 6.05 -0.78 23.51
CA LYS A 134 7.26 -1.47 24.02
C LYS A 134 7.68 -2.64 23.14
N LYS A 135 6.74 -3.16 22.35
CA LYS A 135 6.97 -4.18 21.32
C LYS A 135 6.37 -3.69 20.00
N PRO A 136 7.04 -2.74 19.31
CA PRO A 136 6.56 -2.30 18.01
C PRO A 136 6.57 -3.48 17.02
N PRO A 137 5.66 -3.51 16.04
CA PRO A 137 5.70 -4.52 14.99
C PRO A 137 7.06 -4.51 14.28
N LEU A 138 7.56 -5.71 13.97
CA LEU A 138 8.76 -5.85 13.17
C LEU A 138 8.53 -5.23 11.79
N ASN A 139 9.54 -4.59 11.21
CA ASN A 139 9.48 -4.16 9.82
C ASN A 139 9.57 -5.41 8.92
N PRO A 140 8.48 -5.86 8.29
CA PRO A 140 8.50 -7.10 7.49
C PRO A 140 9.37 -6.98 6.24
N TRP A 141 9.75 -5.76 5.87
CA TRP A 141 10.62 -5.46 4.73
C TRP A 141 12.09 -5.47 5.08
N TYR A 142 12.44 -5.41 6.37
CA TYR A 142 13.83 -5.50 6.76
C TYR A 142 14.28 -6.96 6.76
N ARG A 143 15.04 -7.33 5.74
CA ARG A 143 15.79 -8.58 5.71
C ARG A 143 17.24 -8.23 6.01
N ALA A 144 17.75 -8.70 7.15
CA ALA A 144 19.15 -8.50 7.49
C ALA A 144 20.00 -9.10 6.37
N GLU A 145 20.82 -8.26 5.73
CA GLU A 145 21.64 -8.68 4.61
C GLU A 145 22.78 -9.58 5.13
N THR A 146 22.87 -10.78 4.57
CA THR A 146 23.91 -11.77 4.92
C THR A 146 25.23 -11.46 4.21
N LYS A 147 25.18 -10.75 3.09
CA LYS A 147 26.34 -10.23 2.34
C LYS A 147 26.28 -8.71 2.27
N ARG A 148 26.80 -8.04 3.31
CA ARG A 148 26.76 -6.57 3.42
C ARG A 148 27.31 -5.92 2.14
N TRP A 149 26.58 -4.93 1.64
CA TRP A 149 27.11 -4.12 0.53
C TRP A 149 28.36 -3.36 0.98
N PRO A 150 29.41 -3.35 0.14
CA PRO A 150 30.49 -2.40 0.32
C PRO A 150 29.93 -0.99 0.16
N VAL A 151 30.28 -0.10 1.09
CA VAL A 151 29.92 1.32 0.98
C VAL A 151 30.62 1.87 -0.26
N GLN A 152 29.82 2.37 -1.20
CA GLN A 152 30.30 2.96 -2.44
C GLN A 152 31.10 4.23 -2.12
N SER A 153 32.33 4.33 -2.62
CA SER A 153 33.15 5.54 -2.53
C SER A 153 32.99 6.47 -3.75
N GLY A 154 32.26 6.04 -4.77
CA GLY A 154 32.01 6.80 -6.00
C GLY A 154 30.54 6.73 -6.41
N LEU A 155 30.08 7.77 -7.12
CA LEU A 155 28.69 7.89 -7.58
C LEU A 155 28.47 7.33 -9.00
N ASN A 156 29.56 6.92 -9.68
CA ASN A 156 29.58 6.52 -11.08
C ASN A 156 30.22 5.13 -11.26
N GLY A 157 30.18 4.60 -12.48
CA GLY A 157 30.80 3.36 -12.92
C GLY A 157 29.89 2.13 -12.85
N GLY A 158 28.58 2.32 -12.68
CA GLY A 158 27.59 1.24 -12.61
C GLY A 158 26.74 1.12 -13.87
N ALA A 159 25.54 0.54 -13.71
CA ALA A 159 24.62 0.34 -14.81
C ALA A 159 24.11 1.68 -15.38
N THR A 160 24.03 1.78 -16.70
CA THR A 160 23.57 2.98 -17.40
C THR A 160 22.33 2.71 -18.24
N GLY A 161 21.64 3.77 -18.64
CA GLY A 161 20.53 3.68 -19.57
C GLY A 161 20.02 5.02 -20.04
N VAL A 162 18.95 5.00 -20.83
CA VAL A 162 18.30 6.20 -21.38
C VAL A 162 16.79 6.06 -21.23
N VAL A 163 16.15 7.07 -20.64
CA VAL A 163 14.70 7.23 -20.61
C VAL A 163 14.27 8.00 -21.86
N ARG A 164 13.24 7.50 -22.54
CA ARG A 164 12.61 8.19 -23.68
C ARG A 164 11.13 8.35 -23.41
N ILE A 165 10.62 9.57 -23.53
CA ILE A 165 9.20 9.88 -23.36
C ILE A 165 8.54 9.91 -24.74
N LYS A 166 7.47 9.13 -24.92
CA LYS A 166 6.78 8.99 -26.23
C LYS A 166 6.20 10.32 -26.75
N SER A 167 5.75 11.21 -25.86
CA SER A 167 5.21 12.53 -26.22
C SER A 167 6.28 13.49 -26.72
N GLY A 168 7.57 13.22 -26.49
CA GLY A 168 8.66 14.13 -26.78
C GLY A 168 8.93 15.15 -25.67
N ASP A 169 8.21 15.08 -24.55
CA ASP A 169 8.51 15.89 -23.36
C ASP A 169 9.93 15.62 -22.85
N SER A 170 10.51 16.60 -22.14
CA SER A 170 11.86 16.47 -21.59
C SER A 170 11.94 15.27 -20.63
N PRO A 171 12.89 14.35 -20.82
CA PRO A 171 13.14 13.26 -19.90
C PRO A 171 13.99 13.69 -18.71
N GLU A 172 14.41 14.95 -18.59
CA GLU A 172 15.28 15.45 -17.51
C GLU A 172 14.64 15.30 -16.13
N GLY A 173 15.45 14.90 -15.14
CA GLY A 173 14.98 14.80 -13.75
C GLY A 173 14.00 13.65 -13.48
N VAL A 174 13.80 12.74 -14.44
CA VAL A 174 13.05 11.51 -14.21
C VAL A 174 13.85 10.62 -13.27
N GLY A 175 13.25 10.29 -12.12
CA GLY A 175 13.83 9.36 -11.17
C GLY A 175 13.80 7.93 -11.70
N VAL A 176 14.95 7.27 -11.75
CA VAL A 176 15.10 5.86 -12.12
C VAL A 176 15.59 5.10 -10.90
N GLN A 177 14.90 4.02 -10.54
CA GLN A 177 15.17 3.29 -9.31
C GLN A 177 15.48 1.81 -9.58
N LEU A 178 16.55 1.31 -8.96
CA LEU A 178 16.83 -0.11 -8.81
C LEU A 178 16.52 -0.56 -7.38
N ILE A 179 15.87 -1.71 -7.25
CA ILE A 179 15.51 -2.33 -5.97
C ILE A 179 16.19 -3.70 -5.91
N ALA A 180 17.06 -3.88 -4.92
CA ALA A 180 17.74 -5.14 -4.66
C ALA A 180 16.80 -6.18 -4.03
N PRO A 181 17.13 -7.49 -4.07
CA PRO A 181 16.32 -8.54 -3.45
C PRO A 181 16.09 -8.37 -1.93
N ASN A 182 17.03 -7.71 -1.25
CA ASN A 182 16.94 -7.37 0.18
C ASN A 182 16.06 -6.12 0.45
N GLY A 183 15.53 -5.47 -0.59
CA GLY A 183 14.68 -4.30 -0.50
C GLY A 183 15.41 -2.95 -0.49
N VAL A 184 16.75 -2.92 -0.53
CA VAL A 184 17.51 -1.66 -0.65
C VAL A 184 17.22 -1.01 -2.00
N ARG A 185 17.04 0.31 -1.99
CA ARG A 185 16.66 1.11 -3.16
C ARG A 185 17.72 2.14 -3.48
N THR A 186 18.14 2.17 -4.73
CA THR A 186 19.03 3.21 -5.27
C THR A 186 18.25 3.98 -6.31
N THR A 187 18.19 5.30 -6.18
CA THR A 187 17.53 6.19 -7.16
C THR A 187 18.58 7.11 -7.77
N VAL A 188 18.52 7.26 -9.08
CA VAL A 188 19.29 8.23 -9.86
C VAL A 188 18.36 9.05 -10.74
N TYR A 189 18.85 10.15 -11.28
CA TYR A 189 18.05 11.05 -12.10
C TYR A 189 18.66 11.17 -13.49
N THR A 190 17.79 11.30 -14.47
CA THR A 190 18.19 11.51 -15.86
C THR A 190 18.66 12.93 -16.13
N ASP A 191 19.63 13.07 -17.03
CA ASP A 191 20.04 14.35 -17.59
C ASP A 191 19.07 14.87 -18.67
N ALA A 192 19.37 16.03 -19.27
CA ALA A 192 18.59 16.63 -20.35
C ALA A 192 18.39 15.72 -21.59
N ALA A 193 19.31 14.78 -21.83
CA ALA A 193 19.22 13.80 -22.90
C ALA A 193 18.50 12.50 -22.47
N GLY A 194 18.04 12.42 -21.22
CA GLY A 194 17.39 11.25 -20.64
C GLY A 194 18.36 10.19 -20.14
N LYS A 195 19.67 10.43 -20.15
CA LYS A 195 20.68 9.46 -19.74
C LYS A 195 20.78 9.42 -18.22
N PHE A 196 21.01 8.22 -17.67
CA PHE A 196 21.26 8.02 -16.25
C PHE A 196 22.37 7.00 -16.04
N GLU A 197 23.00 7.07 -14.88
CA GLU A 197 24.04 6.15 -14.43
C GLU A 197 23.86 5.87 -12.95
N PHE A 198 23.90 4.58 -12.59
CA PHE A 198 23.96 4.14 -11.21
C PHE A 198 25.41 4.13 -10.70
N PRO A 199 25.63 4.30 -9.38
CA PRO A 199 26.90 3.91 -8.77
C PRO A 199 27.13 2.40 -9.00
N ARG A 200 28.35 1.93 -8.76
CA ARG A 200 28.66 0.50 -8.88
C ARG A 200 27.69 -0.31 -8.04
N MET A 201 27.09 -1.35 -8.61
CA MET A 201 26.16 -2.21 -7.90
C MET A 201 26.77 -3.61 -7.75
N GLN A 202 26.33 -4.36 -6.75
CA GLN A 202 26.63 -5.77 -6.68
C GLN A 202 25.96 -6.49 -7.86
N ALA A 203 26.62 -7.53 -8.39
CA ALA A 203 25.98 -8.38 -9.38
C ALA A 203 24.74 -9.07 -8.80
N GLY A 204 23.65 -9.10 -9.55
CA GLY A 204 22.42 -9.77 -9.10
C GLY A 204 21.18 -9.41 -9.92
N ALA A 205 20.05 -9.97 -9.51
CA ALA A 205 18.75 -9.66 -10.08
C ALA A 205 18.08 -8.52 -9.29
N TYR A 206 17.63 -7.49 -10.00
CA TYR A 206 17.02 -6.29 -9.43
C TYR A 206 15.65 -6.04 -10.06
N THR A 207 14.80 -5.26 -9.38
CA THR A 207 13.64 -4.63 -10.01
C THR A 207 14.00 -3.21 -10.43
N LEU A 208 13.85 -2.91 -11.73
CA LEU A 208 13.99 -1.57 -12.30
C LEU A 208 12.62 -0.89 -12.37
N ARG A 209 12.51 0.36 -11.94
CA ARG A 209 11.27 1.13 -12.05
C ARG A 209 11.48 2.63 -12.21
N ILE A 210 10.46 3.29 -12.75
CA ILE A 210 10.29 4.75 -12.67
C ILE A 210 9.13 4.98 -11.69
N PRO A 211 9.38 5.48 -10.47
CA PRO A 211 8.32 5.70 -9.49
C PRO A 211 7.45 6.88 -9.92
N THR A 212 6.14 6.66 -10.00
CA THR A 212 5.14 7.70 -10.25
C THR A 212 4.19 7.80 -9.06
N PRO A 213 3.63 8.99 -8.75
CA PRO A 213 2.55 9.10 -7.79
C PRO A 213 1.34 8.21 -8.17
N VAL A 214 0.58 7.74 -7.19
CA VAL A 214 -0.67 6.99 -7.40
C VAL A 214 -1.70 7.94 -8.04
N PRO A 215 -2.56 7.50 -9.00
CA PRO A 215 -2.67 6.19 -9.64
C PRO A 215 -2.18 6.22 -11.10
N PHE A 216 -0.90 6.54 -11.35
CA PHE A 216 -0.33 6.41 -12.70
C PHE A 216 0.22 5.01 -12.96
N LYS A 217 0.13 4.55 -14.22
CA LYS A 217 0.73 3.30 -14.70
C LYS A 217 2.26 3.41 -14.58
N PRO A 218 2.88 2.82 -13.55
CA PRO A 218 4.32 2.98 -13.33
C PRO A 218 5.07 2.11 -14.32
N PHE A 219 6.22 2.57 -14.80
CA PHE A 219 7.13 1.69 -15.53
C PHE A 219 7.85 0.79 -14.52
N ARG A 220 7.70 -0.54 -14.67
CA ARG A 220 8.37 -1.56 -13.85
C ARG A 220 8.85 -2.71 -14.72
N ARG A 221 10.05 -3.19 -14.44
CA ARG A 221 10.60 -4.44 -14.98
C ARG A 221 11.26 -5.23 -13.87
N ASP A 222 10.78 -6.43 -13.62
CA ASP A 222 11.35 -7.35 -12.64
C ASP A 222 12.49 -8.17 -13.22
N SER A 223 13.33 -8.70 -12.33
CA SER A 223 14.44 -9.61 -12.67
C SER A 223 15.42 -9.05 -13.71
N VAL A 224 15.72 -7.75 -13.62
CA VAL A 224 16.79 -7.12 -14.40
C VAL A 224 18.13 -7.59 -13.87
N SER A 225 18.91 -8.27 -14.71
CA SER A 225 20.27 -8.68 -14.38
C SER A 225 21.18 -7.46 -14.41
N ILE A 226 21.84 -7.18 -13.29
CA ILE A 226 22.91 -6.20 -13.19
C ILE A 226 24.21 -6.98 -13.12
N GLU A 227 25.06 -6.77 -14.13
CA GLU A 227 26.46 -7.16 -14.06
C GLU A 227 27.14 -6.21 -13.07
N GLY A 228 27.82 -6.76 -12.08
CA GLY A 228 28.52 -5.96 -11.09
C GLY A 228 29.61 -5.11 -11.74
N ALA A 229 30.18 -4.17 -10.98
CA ALA A 229 31.34 -3.44 -11.48
C ALA A 229 32.51 -4.41 -11.76
N ALA A 230 33.08 -4.29 -12.96
CA ALA A 230 34.38 -4.85 -13.27
C ALA A 230 35.49 -4.20 -12.43
#